data_AF-A0A251SQ29-F1
#
_entry.id   AF-A0A251SQ29-F1
#
_cell.length_a   1.000
_cell.length_b   1.000
_cell.length_c   1.000
_cell.angle_alpha   90.00
_cell.angle_beta   90.00
_cell.angle_gamma   90.00
#
_symmetry.space_group_name_H-M   'P 1'
#
loop_
_entity.id
_entity.type
_entity.pdbx_description
1 polymer ?
#
loop_
_entity_poly.entity_id
_entity_poly.type
_entity_poly.pdbx_seq_one_letter_code
_entity_poly.pdbx_strand_id
1 'polypeptide(L)'
;MLYFAYDLLKDCYHQLDTVDPVSLWRLVYNLAEKPDAFRSAKQYNCYQRFVYSRVSVENCSLSNTPKNPDIENQEKCRTNLVSWKSYVCRVMERICAKFWEFALHVPHIKSIHEEKMKHNKVLTILKFCCEKNGKIRNIRDGFEDALILAVKNDIPEVIEQITQFFPLSIRNTRDDRCTLYQLAIMNRCENAYNFLVHEATYHRDSHHHRAGYYFQDNLLHLAAKLAPQHKLNKVNGATLQMQKELEWFQEVSKLMSPEQRTTRNKEKETPMMVFSKQHENLRQKGEDWMKSTANSYTIIAPLIIAIACSAIITVLGGNNGDTGKAIYEKKPSYIIFLVLDALSLFTSTTSLLWFLSILTARYADEDFLYKLPKRLIVDLIILFMSVTAMLIAFSAVLYIMFGQENWWILLVIGVTTLLPISSFVTLQLPLLVDLIYSTYGRGVFGKRSERRITS
;
A
#
# COMPACT_ATOMS: atom_id res chain seq x y z
N MET A 1 -13.16 -21.15 -16.71
CA MET A 1 -12.03 -20.94 -17.64
C MET A 1 -10.62 -21.03 -16.99
N LEU A 2 -10.41 -20.70 -15.71
CA LEU A 2 -9.17 -21.04 -14.98
C LEU A 2 -8.96 -22.57 -14.85
N TYR A 3 -10.07 -23.33 -14.80
CA TYR A 3 -10.08 -24.79 -14.89
C TYR A 3 -9.48 -25.32 -16.19
N PHE A 4 -9.66 -24.62 -17.32
CA PHE A 4 -9.22 -25.14 -18.62
C PHE A 4 -7.69 -25.09 -18.77
N ALA A 5 -7.04 -24.07 -18.23
CA ALA A 5 -5.57 -24.03 -18.17
C ALA A 5 -5.02 -24.98 -17.09
N TYR A 6 -5.75 -25.19 -15.99
CA TYR A 6 -5.34 -26.10 -14.93
C TYR A 6 -5.50 -27.58 -15.32
N ASP A 7 -6.56 -27.94 -16.07
CA ASP A 7 -6.76 -29.28 -16.64
C ASP A 7 -5.75 -29.56 -17.76
N LEU A 8 -5.49 -28.58 -18.66
CA LEU A 8 -4.36 -28.66 -19.60
C LEU A 8 -3.00 -28.82 -18.89
N LEU A 9 -2.85 -28.29 -17.67
CA LEU A 9 -1.61 -28.40 -16.88
C LEU A 9 -1.52 -29.69 -16.06
N LYS A 10 -2.65 -30.29 -15.69
CA LYS A 10 -2.71 -31.57 -14.95
C LYS A 10 -2.42 -32.75 -15.88
N ASP A 11 -2.92 -32.69 -17.12
CA ASP A 11 -2.70 -33.73 -18.12
C ASP A 11 -1.33 -33.62 -18.82
N CYS A 12 -0.80 -32.40 -19.01
CA CYS A 12 0.49 -32.20 -19.67
C CYS A 12 1.72 -32.40 -18.77
N TYR A 13 1.59 -32.54 -17.43
CA TYR A 13 2.77 -32.63 -16.56
C TYR A 13 3.68 -33.83 -16.89
N HIS A 14 3.07 -34.98 -17.21
CA HIS A 14 3.78 -36.20 -17.62
C HIS A 14 4.25 -36.18 -19.09
N GLN A 15 3.80 -35.20 -19.89
CA GLN A 15 4.15 -35.03 -21.30
C GLN A 15 5.01 -33.80 -21.58
N LEU A 16 5.29 -32.95 -20.58
CA LEU A 16 6.12 -31.75 -20.71
C LEU A 16 7.55 -32.07 -21.20
N ASP A 17 8.01 -33.32 -21.01
CA ASP A 17 9.29 -33.77 -21.56
C ASP A 17 9.26 -34.04 -23.08
N THR A 18 8.09 -34.32 -23.64
CA THR A 18 7.85 -34.61 -25.07
C THR A 18 7.29 -33.43 -25.86
N VAL A 19 7.05 -32.28 -25.21
CA VAL A 19 6.44 -31.10 -25.84
C VAL A 19 7.47 -30.32 -26.67
N ASP A 20 7.10 -30.02 -27.92
CA ASP A 20 7.92 -29.24 -28.84
C ASP A 20 8.32 -27.87 -28.24
N PRO A 21 9.56 -27.40 -28.48
CA PRO A 21 10.04 -26.10 -28.01
C PRO A 21 9.17 -24.91 -28.42
N VAL A 22 8.50 -25.00 -29.59
CA VAL A 22 7.55 -24.00 -30.10
C VAL A 22 6.29 -23.90 -29.23
N SER A 23 5.89 -25.00 -28.59
CA SER A 23 4.73 -25.04 -27.70
C SER A 23 5.05 -24.48 -26.31
N LEU A 24 6.31 -24.57 -25.89
CA LEU A 24 6.76 -24.10 -24.58
C LEU A 24 6.79 -22.57 -24.45
N TRP A 25 7.23 -21.82 -25.47
CA TRP A 25 7.18 -20.34 -25.39
C TRP A 25 5.74 -19.80 -25.43
N ARG A 26 4.84 -20.46 -26.18
CA ARG A 26 3.40 -20.13 -26.18
C ARG A 26 2.79 -20.31 -24.79
N LEU A 27 3.25 -21.30 -24.03
CA LEU A 27 2.81 -21.50 -22.65
C LEU A 27 3.26 -20.35 -21.75
N VAL A 28 4.50 -19.87 -21.91
CA VAL A 28 5.00 -18.68 -21.19
C VAL A 28 4.21 -17.43 -21.58
N TYR A 29 3.90 -17.25 -22.86
CA TYR A 29 3.03 -16.17 -23.35
C TYR A 29 1.63 -16.22 -22.69
N ASN A 30 0.99 -17.39 -22.70
CA ASN A 30 -0.33 -17.58 -22.09
C ASN A 30 -0.32 -17.36 -20.57
N LEU A 31 0.78 -17.65 -19.89
CA LEU A 31 0.96 -17.31 -18.47
C LEU A 31 1.11 -15.80 -18.28
N ALA A 32 1.88 -15.12 -19.13
CA ALA A 32 2.02 -13.67 -19.11
C ALA A 32 0.70 -12.94 -19.35
N GLU A 33 -0.24 -13.54 -20.08
CA GLU A 33 -1.59 -13.02 -20.31
C GLU A 33 -2.49 -13.07 -19.05
N LYS A 34 -2.15 -13.90 -18.06
CA LYS A 34 -3.00 -14.19 -16.90
C LYS A 34 -2.39 -13.65 -15.60
N PRO A 35 -2.61 -12.37 -15.26
CA PRO A 35 -2.08 -11.77 -14.02
C PRO A 35 -2.54 -12.50 -12.76
N ASP A 36 -3.78 -13.00 -12.72
CA ASP A 36 -4.33 -13.72 -11.56
C ASP A 36 -3.62 -15.04 -11.23
N ALA A 37 -2.77 -15.55 -12.13
CA ALA A 37 -1.95 -16.73 -11.88
C ALA A 37 -0.73 -16.44 -10.99
N PHE A 38 -0.46 -15.16 -10.70
CA PHE A 38 0.70 -14.72 -9.93
C PHE A 38 0.30 -13.83 -8.75
N ARG A 39 1.02 -14.00 -7.64
CA ARG A 39 0.79 -13.23 -6.40
C ARG A 39 0.93 -11.72 -6.61
N SER A 40 1.91 -11.29 -7.38
CA SER A 40 2.29 -9.88 -7.57
C SER A 40 1.21 -9.05 -8.26
N ALA A 41 0.54 -9.61 -9.26
CA ALA A 41 -0.44 -8.91 -10.06
C ALA A 41 -1.86 -8.98 -9.47
N LYS A 42 -2.10 -9.90 -8.52
CA LYS A 42 -3.38 -9.99 -7.82
C LYS A 42 -3.51 -8.93 -6.70
N GLN A 43 -4.67 -8.27 -6.66
CA GLN A 43 -4.99 -7.30 -5.62
C GLN A 43 -5.48 -7.98 -4.33
N TYR A 44 -4.61 -8.01 -3.33
CA TYR A 44 -4.98 -8.39 -1.96
C TYR A 44 -5.14 -7.16 -1.06
N ASN A 45 -6.17 -7.17 -0.21
CA ASN A 45 -6.30 -6.22 0.89
C ASN A 45 -5.24 -6.48 2.00
N CYS A 46 -5.10 -5.58 2.96
CA CYS A 46 -4.07 -5.66 4.00
C CYS A 46 -4.10 -7.01 4.76
N TYR A 47 -5.30 -7.45 5.16
CA TYR A 47 -5.50 -8.73 5.84
C TYR A 47 -5.08 -9.93 4.97
N GLN A 48 -5.53 -9.98 3.72
CA GLN A 48 -5.19 -11.06 2.80
C GLN A 48 -3.68 -11.13 2.54
N ARG A 49 -2.99 -9.98 2.41
CA ARG A 49 -1.52 -9.94 2.26
C ARG A 49 -0.81 -10.54 3.47
N PHE A 50 -1.28 -10.22 4.66
CA PHE A 50 -0.75 -10.74 5.92
C PHE A 50 -0.96 -12.26 6.03
N VAL A 51 -2.17 -12.74 5.75
CA VAL A 51 -2.46 -14.19 5.74
C VAL A 51 -1.58 -14.90 4.71
N TYR A 52 -1.50 -14.37 3.48
CA TYR A 52 -0.67 -14.95 2.42
C TYR A 52 0.81 -15.03 2.81
N SER A 53 1.37 -14.01 3.48
CA SER A 53 2.80 -14.03 3.88
C SER A 53 3.09 -15.11 4.93
N ARG A 54 2.14 -15.35 5.84
CA ARG A 54 2.32 -16.23 7.00
C ARG A 54 1.91 -17.68 6.78
N VAL A 55 0.95 -17.95 5.90
CA VAL A 55 0.53 -19.31 5.57
C VAL A 55 1.69 -20.07 4.92
N SER A 56 2.20 -21.11 5.57
CA SER A 56 3.26 -21.95 4.98
C SER A 56 2.69 -22.82 3.85
N VAL A 57 3.52 -23.11 2.86
CA VAL A 57 3.26 -24.13 1.83
C VAL A 57 4.50 -25.00 1.80
N GLU A 58 4.34 -26.32 1.89
CA GLU A 58 5.45 -27.24 1.66
C GLU A 58 6.07 -26.93 0.30
N ASN A 59 7.38 -26.70 0.27
CA ASN A 59 8.08 -26.52 -0.99
C ASN A 59 7.83 -27.79 -1.82
N CYS A 60 7.14 -27.66 -2.96
CA CYS A 60 7.16 -28.68 -4.00
C CYS A 60 8.58 -28.72 -4.61
N SER A 61 9.56 -29.19 -3.84
CA SER A 61 10.81 -29.67 -4.41
C SER A 61 10.46 -30.92 -5.19
N LEU A 62 10.62 -30.82 -6.51
CA LEU A 62 10.61 -31.91 -7.46
C LEU A 62 11.33 -33.13 -6.85
N SER A 63 10.60 -34.19 -6.57
CA SER A 63 11.17 -35.44 -6.08
C SER A 63 11.87 -36.18 -7.22
N ASN A 64 13.02 -36.74 -6.87
CA ASN A 64 13.74 -37.85 -7.52
C ASN A 64 14.79 -37.48 -8.58
N THR A 65 15.97 -37.07 -8.09
CA THR A 65 17.25 -37.56 -8.64
C THR A 65 17.97 -38.29 -7.51
N PRO A 66 18.55 -39.49 -7.75
CA PRO A 66 19.14 -40.29 -6.70
C PRO A 66 20.40 -39.59 -6.18
N LYS A 67 20.40 -39.26 -4.88
CA LYS A 67 21.59 -38.80 -4.17
C LYS A 67 22.49 -40.02 -3.92
N ASN A 68 23.66 -40.05 -4.56
CA ASN A 68 24.79 -40.82 -4.03
C ASN A 68 25.17 -40.25 -2.66
N PRO A 69 25.37 -41.10 -1.64
CA PRO A 69 25.97 -40.68 -0.38
C PRO A 69 27.48 -40.89 -0.47
N ASP A 70 28.29 -39.87 -0.18
CA ASP A 70 29.67 -39.97 0.32
C ASP A 70 30.02 -38.60 0.95
N ILE A 71 30.03 -38.46 2.28
CA ILE A 71 31.13 -38.67 3.25
C ILE A 71 31.99 -37.41 3.48
N GLU A 72 31.84 -36.90 4.72
CA GLU A 72 32.80 -36.24 5.63
C GLU A 72 33.40 -34.83 5.45
N ASN A 73 33.18 -34.05 6.53
CA ASN A 73 34.07 -33.12 7.23
C ASN A 73 34.63 -31.85 6.56
N GLN A 74 34.29 -30.67 7.12
CA GLN A 74 35.17 -30.00 8.10
C GLN A 74 34.50 -28.78 8.80
N GLU A 75 34.55 -28.80 10.14
CA GLU A 75 34.72 -27.70 11.13
C GLU A 75 33.84 -26.43 11.03
N LYS A 76 32.94 -26.08 11.97
CA LYS A 76 33.00 -25.92 13.44
C LYS A 76 34.01 -24.86 13.94
N CYS A 77 33.60 -23.58 14.02
CA CYS A 77 33.78 -22.73 15.22
C CYS A 77 33.10 -21.34 15.13
N ARG A 78 31.95 -21.16 15.81
CA ARG A 78 31.62 -19.98 16.68
C ARG A 78 30.22 -20.17 17.29
N THR A 79 30.10 -21.18 18.13
CA THR A 79 29.02 -21.29 19.10
C THR A 79 29.35 -20.38 20.29
N ASN A 80 28.39 -19.55 20.71
CA ASN A 80 28.07 -19.23 22.12
C ASN A 80 27.29 -17.91 22.33
N LEU A 81 26.75 -17.25 21.29
CA LEU A 81 25.87 -16.08 21.47
C LEU A 81 24.42 -16.24 20.93
N VAL A 82 24.02 -17.45 20.52
CA VAL A 82 22.73 -17.70 19.83
C VAL A 82 21.81 -18.71 20.53
N SER A 83 22.24 -19.29 21.66
CA SER A 83 21.53 -20.43 22.28
C SER A 83 20.12 -20.09 22.79
N TRP A 84 19.90 -18.90 23.38
CA TRP A 84 18.58 -18.55 23.94
C TRP A 84 17.56 -18.12 22.86
N LYS A 85 18.02 -17.40 21.82
CA LYS A 85 17.16 -17.04 20.67
C LYS A 85 16.72 -18.28 19.88
N SER A 86 17.56 -19.31 19.74
CA SER A 86 17.22 -20.49 18.93
C SER A 86 16.17 -21.42 19.55
N TYR A 87 16.02 -21.42 20.88
CA TYR A 87 15.04 -22.26 21.57
C TYR A 87 13.65 -21.60 21.61
N VAL A 88 13.59 -20.30 21.94
CA VAL A 88 12.33 -19.53 21.93
C VAL A 88 11.78 -19.43 20.51
N CYS A 89 12.63 -19.24 19.49
CA CYS A 89 12.21 -19.29 18.09
C CYS A 89 11.62 -20.65 17.70
N ARG A 90 12.23 -21.78 18.12
CA ARG A 90 11.71 -23.12 17.80
C ARG A 90 10.37 -23.44 18.45
N VAL A 91 10.17 -22.98 19.70
CA VAL A 91 8.88 -23.17 20.40
C VAL A 91 7.79 -22.30 19.76
N MET A 92 8.11 -21.03 19.47
CA MET A 92 7.20 -20.12 18.75
C MET A 92 6.87 -20.62 17.34
N GLU A 93 7.83 -21.18 16.61
CA GLU A 93 7.59 -21.78 15.28
C GLU A 93 6.63 -22.97 15.34
N ARG A 94 6.76 -23.85 16.36
CA ARG A 94 5.84 -24.99 16.55
C ARG A 94 4.42 -24.55 16.94
N ILE A 95 4.31 -23.54 17.80
CA ILE A 95 3.00 -22.97 18.19
C ILE A 95 2.36 -22.28 16.99
N CYS A 96 3.12 -21.50 16.22
CA CYS A 96 2.66 -20.89 14.98
C CYS A 96 2.25 -21.93 13.93
N ALA A 97 3.00 -23.03 13.78
CA ALA A 97 2.65 -24.10 12.85
C ALA A 97 1.30 -24.75 13.21
N LYS A 98 1.10 -25.10 14.49
CA LYS A 98 -0.18 -25.63 14.97
C LYS A 98 -1.32 -24.61 14.83
N PHE A 99 -1.06 -23.35 15.16
CA PHE A 99 -2.04 -22.27 14.95
C PHE A 99 -2.45 -22.16 13.49
N TRP A 100 -1.52 -22.27 12.54
CA TRP A 100 -1.83 -22.26 11.11
C TRP A 100 -2.57 -23.51 10.63
N GLU A 101 -2.29 -24.70 11.19
CA GLU A 101 -3.09 -25.90 10.90
C GLU A 101 -4.56 -25.72 11.32
N PHE A 102 -4.81 -25.15 12.49
CA PHE A 102 -6.17 -24.80 12.92
C PHE A 102 -6.77 -23.67 12.07
N ALA A 103 -5.99 -22.63 11.76
CA ALA A 103 -6.46 -21.49 10.98
C ALA A 103 -6.84 -21.88 9.53
N LEU A 104 -6.24 -22.94 8.97
CA LEU A 104 -6.62 -23.51 7.66
C LEU A 104 -8.03 -24.10 7.63
N HIS A 105 -8.67 -24.34 8.77
CA HIS A 105 -10.07 -24.74 8.83
C HIS A 105 -11.02 -23.56 8.58
N VAL A 106 -10.54 -22.31 8.71
CA VAL A 106 -11.33 -21.12 8.38
C VAL A 106 -11.44 -21.01 6.85
N PRO A 107 -12.66 -20.98 6.27
CA PRO A 107 -12.85 -21.03 4.82
C PRO A 107 -12.07 -19.96 4.04
N HIS A 108 -12.01 -18.73 4.58
CA HIS A 108 -11.30 -17.62 3.95
C HIS A 108 -9.77 -17.81 3.95
N ILE A 109 -9.20 -18.41 5.01
CA ILE A 109 -7.76 -18.69 5.09
C ILE A 109 -7.41 -19.89 4.19
N LYS A 110 -8.26 -20.92 4.16
CA LYS A 110 -8.12 -22.07 3.26
C LYS A 110 -8.07 -21.64 1.79
N SER A 111 -8.97 -20.75 1.39
CA SER A 111 -8.98 -20.21 0.02
C SER A 111 -7.66 -19.52 -0.34
N ILE A 112 -7.09 -18.72 0.58
CA ILE A 112 -5.80 -18.03 0.35
C ILE A 112 -4.65 -19.05 0.27
N HIS A 113 -4.69 -20.10 1.09
CA HIS A 113 -3.69 -21.16 1.08
C HIS A 113 -3.69 -21.95 -0.24
N GLU A 114 -4.86 -22.38 -0.72
CA GLU A 114 -4.99 -23.08 -2.01
C GLU A 114 -4.51 -22.21 -3.18
N GLU A 115 -4.76 -20.90 -3.09
CA GLU A 115 -4.30 -19.94 -4.09
C GLU A 115 -2.77 -19.78 -4.07
N LYS A 116 -2.16 -19.70 -2.89
CA LYS A 116 -0.70 -19.70 -2.73
C LYS A 116 -0.07 -20.97 -3.30
N MET A 117 -0.70 -22.14 -3.13
CA MET A 117 -0.24 -23.37 -3.77
C MET A 117 -0.30 -23.26 -5.30
N LYS A 118 -1.39 -22.73 -5.87
CA LYS A 118 -1.52 -22.52 -7.31
C LYS A 118 -0.41 -21.62 -7.85
N HIS A 119 -0.14 -20.50 -7.19
CA HIS A 119 0.96 -19.60 -7.56
C HIS A 119 2.33 -20.30 -7.56
N ASN A 120 2.63 -21.10 -6.53
CA ASN A 120 3.89 -21.85 -6.46
C ASN A 120 4.03 -22.89 -7.59
N LYS A 121 2.95 -23.59 -7.93
CA LYS A 121 2.93 -24.53 -9.06
C LYS A 121 3.19 -23.81 -10.39
N VAL A 122 2.50 -22.69 -10.63
CA VAL A 122 2.70 -21.87 -11.84
C VAL A 122 4.15 -21.41 -11.97
N LEU A 123 4.78 -20.97 -10.87
CA LEU A 123 6.20 -20.58 -10.89
C LEU A 123 7.14 -21.73 -11.23
N THR A 124 6.84 -22.93 -10.72
CA THR A 124 7.65 -24.13 -11.01
C THR A 124 7.57 -24.49 -12.50
N ILE A 125 6.38 -24.43 -13.08
CA ILE A 125 6.16 -24.69 -14.51
C ILE A 125 6.86 -23.63 -15.37
N LEU A 126 6.69 -22.36 -15.03
CA LEU A 126 7.34 -21.24 -15.72
C LEU A 126 8.86 -21.43 -15.77
N LYS A 127 9.47 -21.80 -14.63
CA LYS A 127 10.91 -22.06 -14.54
C LYS A 127 11.34 -23.20 -15.45
N PHE A 128 10.60 -24.31 -15.45
CA PHE A 128 10.86 -25.45 -16.33
C PHE A 128 10.79 -25.07 -17.82
N CYS A 129 9.76 -24.32 -18.23
CA CYS A 129 9.61 -23.87 -19.62
C CYS A 129 10.77 -22.97 -20.08
N CYS A 130 11.23 -22.06 -19.21
CA CYS A 130 12.38 -21.20 -19.52
C CYS A 130 13.70 -22.00 -19.58
N GLU A 131 13.92 -22.95 -18.67
CA GLU A 131 15.14 -23.77 -18.62
C GLU A 131 15.31 -24.66 -19.86
N LYS A 132 14.24 -25.33 -20.31
CA LYS A 132 14.29 -26.17 -21.53
C LYS A 132 14.56 -25.36 -22.79
N ASN A 133 13.97 -24.16 -22.89
CA ASN A 133 14.09 -23.33 -24.09
C ASN A 133 15.39 -22.50 -24.14
N GLY A 134 16.09 -22.32 -23.01
CA GLY A 134 17.39 -21.63 -22.96
C GLY A 134 18.47 -22.22 -23.87
N LYS A 135 18.27 -23.45 -24.35
CA LYS A 135 19.20 -24.17 -25.24
C LYS A 135 18.98 -23.89 -26.74
N ILE A 136 17.90 -23.19 -27.14
CA ILE A 136 17.48 -23.09 -28.55
C ILE A 136 17.45 -21.61 -29.00
N ARG A 137 18.32 -21.25 -29.97
CA ARG A 137 18.51 -19.85 -30.43
C ARG A 137 17.31 -19.21 -31.15
N ASN A 138 16.49 -20.00 -31.87
CA ASN A 138 15.42 -19.49 -32.75
C ASN A 138 14.11 -19.10 -32.03
N ILE A 139 14.01 -19.27 -30.71
CA ILE A 139 12.77 -19.02 -29.94
C ILE A 139 12.75 -17.59 -29.34
N ARG A 140 13.78 -16.78 -29.62
CA ARG A 140 13.97 -15.45 -29.02
C ARG A 140 12.75 -14.52 -29.21
N ASP A 141 12.17 -14.48 -30.40
CA ASP A 141 11.07 -13.57 -30.75
C ASP A 141 9.79 -13.84 -29.93
N GLY A 142 9.47 -15.10 -29.65
CA GLY A 142 8.27 -15.45 -28.87
C GLY A 142 8.38 -15.10 -27.38
N PHE A 143 9.60 -15.08 -26.83
CA PHE A 143 9.86 -14.65 -25.46
C PHE A 143 9.84 -13.13 -25.32
N GLU A 144 10.20 -12.38 -26.36
CA GLU A 144 10.07 -10.91 -26.36
C GLU A 144 8.60 -10.48 -26.24
N ASP A 145 7.70 -11.12 -26.99
CA ASP A 145 6.25 -10.85 -26.91
C ASP A 145 5.69 -11.18 -25.51
N ALA A 146 6.10 -12.33 -24.94
CA ALA A 146 5.71 -12.72 -23.58
C ALA A 146 6.24 -11.75 -22.52
N LEU A 147 7.46 -11.22 -22.69
CA LEU A 147 8.07 -10.25 -21.80
C LEU A 147 7.34 -8.90 -21.84
N ILE A 148 7.00 -8.41 -23.03
CA ILE A 148 6.20 -7.17 -23.21
C ILE A 148 4.84 -7.33 -22.52
N LEU A 149 4.18 -8.47 -22.71
CA LEU A 149 2.90 -8.75 -22.09
C LEU A 149 3.00 -8.82 -20.56
N ALA A 150 4.04 -9.47 -20.04
CA ALA A 150 4.31 -9.55 -18.60
C ALA A 150 4.53 -8.16 -17.98
N VAL A 151 5.22 -7.26 -18.67
CA VAL A 151 5.38 -5.86 -18.22
C VAL A 151 4.02 -5.15 -18.20
N LYS A 152 3.22 -5.22 -19.27
CA LYS A 152 1.88 -4.59 -19.31
C LYS A 152 0.96 -5.09 -18.19
N ASN A 153 1.05 -6.39 -17.90
CA ASN A 153 0.26 -7.04 -16.84
C ASN A 153 0.88 -6.92 -15.44
N ASP A 154 2.04 -6.25 -15.30
CA ASP A 154 2.75 -6.03 -14.04
C ASP A 154 3.15 -7.31 -13.29
N ILE A 155 3.64 -8.32 -14.03
CA ILE A 155 4.01 -9.64 -13.52
C ILE A 155 5.54 -9.78 -13.44
N PRO A 156 6.22 -9.30 -12.37
CA PRO A 156 7.67 -9.37 -12.25
C PRO A 156 8.21 -10.80 -12.23
N GLU A 157 7.46 -11.80 -11.80
CA GLU A 157 7.94 -13.19 -11.76
C GLU A 157 8.21 -13.76 -13.15
N VAL A 158 7.38 -13.41 -14.15
CA VAL A 158 7.61 -13.80 -15.55
C VAL A 158 8.83 -13.08 -16.10
N ILE A 159 8.95 -11.78 -15.81
CA ILE A 159 10.11 -10.97 -16.22
C ILE A 159 11.40 -11.55 -15.60
N GLU A 160 11.39 -11.88 -14.31
CA GLU A 160 12.52 -12.45 -13.59
C GLU A 160 12.96 -13.78 -14.18
N GLN A 161 12.02 -14.70 -14.41
CA GLN A 161 12.37 -15.99 -15.00
C GLN A 161 12.90 -15.85 -16.43
N ILE A 162 12.26 -15.07 -17.30
CA ILE A 162 12.74 -14.88 -18.68
C ILE A 162 14.13 -14.25 -18.69
N THR A 163 14.36 -13.20 -17.89
CA THR A 163 15.63 -12.48 -17.86
C THR A 163 16.78 -13.27 -17.23
N GLN A 164 16.48 -14.22 -16.33
CA GLN A 164 17.47 -15.14 -15.78
C GLN A 164 18.07 -16.07 -16.85
N PHE A 165 17.25 -16.54 -17.80
CA PHE A 165 17.68 -17.45 -18.86
C PHE A 165 18.05 -16.74 -20.17
N PHE A 166 17.47 -15.57 -20.43
CA PHE A 166 17.68 -14.76 -21.63
C PHE A 166 18.03 -13.30 -21.26
N PRO A 167 19.21 -13.03 -20.69
CA PRO A 167 19.54 -11.69 -20.18
C PRO A 167 19.56 -10.59 -21.26
N LEU A 168 19.78 -10.95 -22.53
CA LEU A 168 19.77 -10.03 -23.66
C LEU A 168 18.36 -9.62 -24.12
N SER A 169 17.30 -10.30 -23.67
CA SER A 169 15.91 -9.97 -24.08
C SER A 169 15.42 -8.63 -23.53
N ILE A 170 16.06 -8.09 -22.48
CA ILE A 170 15.75 -6.75 -21.95
C ILE A 170 16.07 -5.65 -22.98
N ARG A 171 17.07 -5.89 -23.85
CA ARG A 171 17.59 -4.93 -24.82
C ARG A 171 16.85 -4.95 -26.16
N ASN A 172 16.29 -6.10 -26.53
CA ASN A 172 15.60 -6.28 -27.79
C ASN A 172 14.10 -6.18 -27.57
N THR A 173 13.51 -5.05 -27.93
CA THR A 173 12.07 -4.95 -28.14
C THR A 173 11.84 -4.89 -29.64
N ARG A 174 11.08 -5.84 -30.18
CA ARG A 174 10.72 -5.96 -31.60
C ARG A 174 10.21 -4.66 -32.26
N ASP A 175 9.65 -3.76 -31.46
CA ASP A 175 9.26 -2.42 -31.90
C ASP A 175 10.30 -1.43 -31.34
N ASP A 176 11.17 -0.89 -32.20
CA ASP A 176 12.22 0.11 -31.89
C ASP A 176 11.68 1.44 -31.29
N ARG A 177 10.39 1.47 -30.93
CA ARG A 177 9.64 2.65 -30.47
C ARG A 177 9.64 2.80 -28.95
N CYS A 178 9.69 1.73 -28.16
CA CYS A 178 9.59 1.79 -26.69
C CYS A 178 10.36 0.65 -25.99
N THR A 179 11.26 1.02 -25.07
CA THR A 179 11.93 0.08 -24.17
C THR A 179 10.98 -0.47 -23.11
N LEU A 180 11.30 -1.62 -22.50
CA LEU A 180 10.51 -2.21 -21.41
C LEU A 180 10.37 -1.27 -20.20
N TYR A 181 11.40 -0.47 -19.92
CA TYR A 181 11.36 0.58 -18.89
C TYR A 181 10.30 1.63 -19.20
N GLN A 182 10.27 2.13 -20.43
CA GLN A 182 9.27 3.10 -20.89
C GLN A 182 7.86 2.50 -20.81
N LEU A 183 7.71 1.24 -21.22
CA LEU A 183 6.43 0.54 -21.16
C LEU A 183 5.93 0.38 -19.73
N ALA A 184 6.80 0.03 -18.78
CA ALA A 184 6.46 -0.06 -17.37
C ALA A 184 6.04 1.31 -16.80
N ILE A 185 6.75 2.38 -17.19
CA ILE A 185 6.46 3.75 -16.75
C ILE A 185 5.12 4.26 -17.28
N MET A 186 4.87 4.08 -18.57
CA MET A 186 3.64 4.52 -19.22
C MET A 186 2.40 3.80 -18.68
N ASN A 187 2.53 2.53 -18.27
CA ASN A 187 1.41 1.72 -17.78
C ASN A 187 1.29 1.66 -16.25
N ARG A 188 2.09 2.43 -15.50
CA ARG A 188 2.15 2.40 -14.02
C ARG A 188 2.32 0.98 -13.46
N CYS A 189 3.21 0.21 -14.06
CA CYS A 189 3.51 -1.15 -13.63
C CYS A 189 4.63 -1.11 -12.58
N GLU A 190 4.23 -0.86 -11.32
CA GLU A 190 5.12 -0.69 -10.18
C GLU A 190 6.00 -1.91 -9.91
N ASN A 191 5.46 -3.12 -10.00
CA ASN A 191 6.21 -4.33 -9.70
C ASN A 191 7.23 -4.64 -10.80
N ALA A 192 6.83 -4.51 -12.06
CA ALA A 192 7.71 -4.65 -13.22
C ALA A 192 8.82 -3.58 -13.20
N TYR A 193 8.48 -2.32 -12.94
CA TYR A 193 9.45 -1.23 -12.82
C TYR A 193 10.49 -1.51 -11.73
N ASN A 194 10.04 -1.91 -10.55
CA ASN A 194 10.94 -2.21 -9.44
C ASN A 194 11.93 -3.32 -9.78
N PHE A 195 11.46 -4.38 -10.42
CA PHE A 195 12.33 -5.46 -10.86
C PHE A 195 13.36 -4.95 -11.87
N LEU A 196 12.91 -4.25 -12.91
CA LEU A 196 13.76 -3.77 -14.01
C LEU A 196 14.82 -2.75 -13.54
N VAL A 197 14.48 -1.89 -12.56
CA VAL A 197 15.36 -0.79 -12.10
C VAL A 197 16.24 -1.20 -10.93
N HIS A 198 15.73 -1.97 -9.96
CA HIS A 198 16.46 -2.23 -8.72
C HIS A 198 17.03 -3.66 -8.61
N GLU A 199 16.50 -4.62 -9.38
CA GLU A 199 16.83 -6.05 -9.24
C GLU A 199 17.54 -6.62 -10.47
N ALA A 200 17.27 -6.13 -11.68
CA ALA A 200 17.98 -6.56 -12.87
C ALA A 200 19.47 -6.12 -12.81
N THR A 201 20.34 -7.01 -12.33
CA THR A 201 21.76 -6.73 -12.04
C THR A 201 22.63 -6.52 -13.28
N TYR A 202 22.16 -6.89 -14.48
CA TYR A 202 22.99 -6.94 -15.69
C TYR A 202 23.20 -5.58 -16.39
N HIS A 203 22.48 -4.52 -16.01
CA HIS A 203 22.51 -3.21 -16.71
C HIS A 203 22.58 -1.99 -15.79
N ARG A 204 23.32 -2.07 -14.67
CA ARG A 204 23.61 -0.86 -13.86
C ARG A 204 24.39 0.19 -14.64
N ASP A 205 25.19 -0.26 -15.61
CA ASP A 205 25.98 0.62 -16.44
C ASP A 205 25.38 0.66 -17.86
N SER A 206 25.05 1.89 -18.30
CA SER A 206 25.15 2.35 -19.70
C SER A 206 23.89 2.62 -20.55
N HIS A 207 22.64 2.30 -20.19
CA HIS A 207 21.52 2.51 -21.14
C HIS A 207 20.19 3.08 -20.62
N HIS A 208 20.11 3.61 -19.39
CA HIS A 208 18.87 4.25 -18.88
C HIS A 208 18.50 5.56 -19.60
N HIS A 209 19.25 5.97 -20.62
CA HIS A 209 19.22 7.32 -21.19
C HIS A 209 18.80 7.42 -22.65
N ARG A 210 18.55 6.30 -23.36
CA ARG A 210 18.08 6.39 -24.75
C ARG A 210 16.58 6.61 -24.77
N ALA A 211 16.20 7.88 -24.94
CA ALA A 211 14.91 8.25 -25.50
C ALA A 211 14.66 7.41 -26.76
N GLY A 212 13.48 6.82 -26.88
CA GLY A 212 13.11 6.09 -28.09
C GLY A 212 13.19 7.06 -29.28
N TYR A 213 13.70 6.58 -30.42
CA TYR A 213 14.07 7.38 -31.59
C TYR A 213 12.94 8.28 -32.14
N TYR A 214 11.68 8.06 -31.73
CA TYR A 214 10.50 8.81 -32.19
C TYR A 214 10.01 9.92 -31.24
N PHE A 215 10.27 9.81 -29.94
CA PHE A 215 9.83 10.77 -28.93
C PHE A 215 11.07 11.39 -28.27
N GLN A 216 11.32 12.69 -28.47
CA GLN A 216 12.30 13.41 -27.63
C GLN A 216 11.83 13.55 -26.16
N ASP A 217 10.69 12.93 -25.81
CA ASP A 217 10.26 12.73 -24.44
C ASP A 217 11.27 11.81 -23.73
N ASN A 218 11.93 12.35 -22.70
CA ASN A 218 12.68 11.52 -21.78
C ASN A 218 11.74 10.69 -20.88
N LEU A 219 12.28 9.78 -20.06
CA LEU A 219 11.48 8.93 -19.16
C LEU A 219 10.56 9.72 -18.23
N LEU A 220 10.96 10.93 -17.84
CA LEU A 220 10.20 11.77 -16.92
C LEU A 220 8.99 12.42 -17.62
N HIS A 221 9.09 12.77 -18.91
CA HIS A 221 7.92 13.17 -19.71
C HIS A 221 6.92 12.02 -19.86
N LEU A 222 7.39 10.77 -19.95
CA LEU A 222 6.49 9.60 -20.00
C LEU A 222 5.81 9.36 -18.64
N ALA A 223 6.53 9.54 -17.54
CA ALA A 223 5.95 9.51 -16.20
C ALA A 223 4.95 10.66 -16.00
N ALA A 224 5.15 11.80 -16.67
CA ALA A 224 4.28 12.97 -16.58
C ALA A 224 2.91 12.79 -17.24
N LYS A 225 2.76 11.83 -18.16
CA LYS A 225 1.48 11.54 -18.82
C LYS A 225 0.55 10.81 -17.87
N LEU A 226 -0.74 11.13 -17.92
CA LEU A 226 -1.75 10.52 -17.06
C LEU A 226 -1.80 8.99 -17.25
N ALA A 227 -1.87 8.25 -16.14
CA ALA A 227 -2.01 6.80 -16.18
C ALA A 227 -3.25 6.32 -16.95
N PRO A 228 -3.21 5.11 -17.54
CA PRO A 228 -4.40 4.46 -18.08
C PRO A 228 -5.52 4.37 -17.04
N GLN A 229 -6.76 4.66 -17.44
CA GLN A 229 -7.91 4.76 -16.53
C GLN A 229 -8.08 3.53 -15.61
N HIS A 230 -7.88 2.32 -16.14
CA HIS A 230 -8.00 1.08 -15.36
C HIS A 230 -6.92 0.92 -14.26
N LYS A 231 -5.80 1.65 -14.35
CA LYS A 231 -4.77 1.72 -13.28
C LYS A 231 -5.06 2.86 -12.33
N LEU A 232 -5.48 4.01 -12.84
CA LEU A 232 -5.85 5.19 -12.05
C LEU A 232 -7.00 4.88 -11.08
N ASN A 233 -8.05 4.20 -11.58
CA ASN A 233 -9.24 3.85 -10.81
C ASN A 233 -9.01 2.79 -9.71
N LYS A 234 -7.79 2.22 -9.60
CA LYS A 234 -7.44 1.31 -8.49
C LYS A 234 -7.23 2.03 -7.16
N VAL A 235 -7.03 3.34 -7.21
CA VAL A 235 -6.83 4.18 -6.02
C VAL A 235 -8.14 4.90 -5.70
N ASN A 236 -8.51 4.90 -4.41
CA ASN A 236 -9.75 5.49 -3.95
C ASN A 236 -9.62 7.02 -3.87
N GLY A 237 -10.52 7.76 -4.53
CA GLY A 237 -10.58 9.22 -4.42
C GLY A 237 -9.54 9.98 -5.26
N ALA A 238 -9.96 11.12 -5.81
CA ALA A 238 -9.13 11.93 -6.71
C ALA A 238 -7.86 12.47 -6.05
N THR A 239 -7.91 12.80 -4.77
CA THR A 239 -6.75 13.29 -4.01
C THR A 239 -5.67 12.22 -3.86
N LEU A 240 -6.05 10.98 -3.50
CA LEU A 240 -5.07 9.88 -3.38
C LEU A 240 -4.54 9.47 -4.75
N GLN A 241 -5.37 9.52 -5.80
CA GLN A 241 -4.92 9.33 -7.18
C GLN A 241 -3.86 10.37 -7.58
N MET A 242 -4.12 11.66 -7.31
CA MET A 242 -3.17 12.74 -7.59
C MET A 242 -1.86 12.57 -6.81
N GLN A 243 -1.96 12.25 -5.51
CA GLN A 243 -0.80 11.99 -4.66
C GLN A 243 0.07 10.87 -5.24
N LYS A 244 -0.56 9.75 -5.63
CA LYS A 244 0.15 8.58 -6.16
C LYS A 244 0.81 8.84 -7.52
N GLU A 245 0.13 9.56 -8.43
CA GLU A 245 0.73 9.93 -9.72
C GLU A 245 1.95 10.83 -9.52
N LEU A 246 1.92 11.70 -8.52
CA LEU A 246 3.05 12.57 -8.20
C LEU A 246 4.20 11.83 -7.51
N GLU A 247 3.91 10.84 -6.65
CA GLU A 247 4.93 9.93 -6.10
C GLU A 247 5.62 9.14 -7.20
N TRP A 248 4.84 8.62 -8.16
CA TRP A 248 5.36 7.95 -9.34
C TRP A 248 6.30 8.86 -10.15
N PHE A 249 5.87 10.09 -10.40
CA PHE A 249 6.69 11.09 -11.09
C PHE A 249 7.99 11.40 -10.35
N GLN A 250 7.94 11.57 -9.02
CA GLN A 250 9.14 11.79 -8.21
C GLN A 250 10.09 10.59 -8.21
N GLU A 251 9.56 9.37 -8.21
CA GLU A 251 10.41 8.17 -8.26
C GLU A 251 11.18 8.08 -9.57
N VAL A 252 10.51 8.26 -10.71
CA VAL A 252 11.18 8.25 -12.01
C VAL A 252 12.18 9.41 -12.13
N SER A 253 11.90 10.54 -11.48
CA SER A 253 12.81 11.70 -11.43
C SER A 253 14.16 11.36 -10.76
N LYS A 254 14.18 10.45 -9.78
CA LYS A 254 15.42 10.01 -9.10
C LYS A 254 16.41 9.32 -10.05
N LEU A 255 15.92 8.70 -11.13
CA LEU A 255 16.76 8.05 -12.15
C LEU A 255 17.41 9.05 -13.12
N MET A 256 16.95 10.30 -13.12
CA MET A 256 17.33 11.31 -14.11
C MET A 256 18.34 12.29 -13.51
N SER A 257 19.31 12.71 -14.33
CA SER A 257 20.22 13.80 -13.95
C SER A 257 19.46 15.13 -13.83
N PRO A 258 19.98 16.12 -13.07
CA PRO A 258 19.34 17.42 -12.93
C PRO A 258 19.04 18.10 -14.28
N GLU A 259 19.93 17.98 -15.26
CA GLU A 259 19.77 18.51 -16.62
C GLU A 259 18.61 17.85 -17.38
N GLN A 260 18.43 16.54 -17.20
CA GLN A 260 17.34 15.79 -17.83
C GLN A 260 15.98 16.18 -17.26
N ARG A 261 15.89 16.57 -15.98
CA ARG A 261 14.63 16.97 -15.35
C ARG A 261 14.05 18.27 -15.91
N THR A 262 14.89 19.13 -16.49
CA THR A 262 14.50 20.42 -17.07
C THR A 262 14.57 20.43 -18.59
N THR A 263 15.01 19.33 -19.22
CA THR A 263 15.05 19.17 -20.67
C THR A 263 13.64 19.34 -21.25
N ARG A 264 13.54 20.04 -22.37
CA ARG A 264 12.27 20.25 -23.06
C ARG A 264 12.03 19.22 -24.15
N ASN A 265 10.80 18.79 -24.32
CA ASN A 265 10.39 17.94 -25.45
C ASN A 265 10.22 18.75 -26.75
N LYS A 266 9.74 18.10 -27.81
CA LYS A 266 9.46 18.73 -29.12
C LYS A 266 8.49 19.92 -29.03
N GLU A 267 7.57 19.87 -28.08
CA GLU A 267 6.57 20.92 -27.81
C GLU A 267 7.15 22.05 -26.94
N LYS A 268 8.45 22.02 -26.63
CA LYS A 268 9.17 22.95 -25.76
C LYS A 268 8.66 22.95 -24.30
N GLU A 269 7.96 21.89 -23.90
CA GLU A 269 7.45 21.68 -22.54
C GLU A 269 8.47 20.89 -21.71
N THR A 270 8.58 21.21 -20.41
CA THR A 270 9.36 20.41 -19.46
C THR A 270 8.51 19.25 -18.92
N PRO A 271 9.10 18.21 -18.29
CA PRO A 271 8.32 17.13 -17.70
C PRO A 271 7.28 17.61 -16.69
N MET A 272 7.60 18.62 -15.88
CA MET A 272 6.66 19.19 -14.91
C MET A 272 5.51 19.92 -15.61
N MET A 273 5.77 20.65 -16.69
CA MET A 273 4.71 21.30 -17.47
C MET A 273 3.74 20.28 -18.07
N VAL A 274 4.26 19.17 -18.60
CA VAL A 274 3.43 18.06 -19.09
C VAL A 274 2.61 17.46 -17.95
N PHE A 275 3.20 17.27 -16.77
CA PHE A 275 2.52 16.71 -15.61
C PHE A 275 1.34 17.58 -15.20
N SER A 276 1.58 18.88 -14.99
CA SER A 276 0.55 19.85 -14.59
C SER A 276 -0.61 19.90 -15.58
N LYS A 277 -0.32 19.86 -16.89
CA LYS A 277 -1.32 19.89 -17.97
C LYS A 277 -2.14 18.60 -18.04
N GLN A 278 -1.49 17.44 -17.94
CA GLN A 278 -2.17 16.14 -18.02
C GLN A 278 -3.00 15.81 -16.77
N HIS A 279 -2.63 16.37 -15.62
CA HIS A 279 -3.29 16.10 -14.34
C HIS A 279 -4.20 17.25 -13.87
N GLU A 280 -4.43 18.28 -14.68
CA GLU A 280 -5.22 19.46 -14.29
C GLU A 280 -6.63 19.09 -13.79
N ASN A 281 -7.36 18.24 -14.52
CA ASN A 281 -8.69 17.78 -14.13
C ASN A 281 -8.65 16.96 -12.82
N LEU A 282 -7.63 16.13 -12.66
CA LEU A 282 -7.45 15.30 -11.46
C LEU A 282 -7.11 16.16 -10.24
N ARG A 283 -6.26 17.18 -10.43
CA ARG A 283 -5.95 18.19 -9.41
C ARG A 283 -7.20 18.94 -8.98
N GLN A 284 -8.01 19.44 -9.91
CA GLN A 284 -9.25 20.15 -9.60
C GLN A 284 -10.19 19.27 -8.77
N LYS A 285 -10.42 18.01 -9.19
CA LYS A 285 -11.23 17.05 -8.41
C LYS A 285 -10.63 16.76 -7.03
N GLY A 286 -9.30 16.66 -6.93
CA GLY A 286 -8.60 16.45 -5.67
C GLY A 286 -8.69 17.66 -4.73
N GLU A 287 -8.64 18.87 -5.28
CA GLU A 287 -8.86 20.14 -4.58
C GLU A 287 -10.29 20.24 -4.07
N ASP A 288 -11.28 19.98 -4.94
CA ASP A 288 -12.70 20.00 -4.58
C ASP A 288 -13.03 18.99 -3.48
N TRP A 289 -12.49 17.77 -3.59
CA TRP A 289 -12.66 16.74 -2.57
C TRP A 289 -12.06 17.19 -1.22
N MET A 290 -10.85 17.75 -1.24
CA MET A 290 -10.19 18.22 -0.02
C MET A 290 -10.94 19.38 0.63
N LYS A 291 -11.39 20.36 -0.17
CA LYS A 291 -12.18 21.50 0.33
C LYS A 291 -13.54 21.07 0.85
N SER A 292 -14.23 20.17 0.15
CA SER A 292 -15.52 19.63 0.59
C SER A 292 -15.37 18.87 1.92
N THR A 293 -14.37 18.00 2.00
CA THR A 293 -14.05 17.24 3.22
C THR A 293 -13.71 18.17 4.38
N ALA A 294 -12.83 19.15 4.15
CA ALA A 294 -12.48 20.17 5.14
C ALA A 294 -13.72 20.94 5.61
N ASN A 295 -14.56 21.43 4.69
CA ASN A 295 -15.79 22.15 5.02
C ASN A 295 -16.76 21.32 5.86
N SER A 296 -16.94 20.03 5.56
CA SER A 296 -17.80 19.14 6.35
C SER A 296 -17.37 19.06 7.82
N TYR A 297 -16.06 19.04 8.09
CA TYR A 297 -15.52 18.98 9.45
C TYR A 297 -15.36 20.35 10.12
N THR A 298 -15.10 21.41 9.35
CA THR A 298 -15.01 22.80 9.84
C THR A 298 -16.25 23.21 10.63
N ILE A 299 -17.44 22.71 10.27
CA ILE A 299 -18.70 23.03 10.96
C ILE A 299 -18.73 22.44 12.38
N ILE A 300 -18.05 21.32 12.62
CA ILE A 300 -18.07 20.62 13.91
C ILE A 300 -17.29 21.39 14.97
N ALA A 301 -16.14 21.98 14.61
CA ALA A 301 -15.29 22.66 15.59
C ALA A 301 -16.00 23.84 16.33
N PRO A 302 -16.64 24.80 15.63
CA PRO A 302 -17.42 25.87 16.28
C PRO A 302 -18.57 25.35 17.16
N LEU A 303 -19.22 24.24 16.78
CA LEU A 303 -20.26 23.62 17.59
C LEU A 303 -19.71 23.12 18.92
N ILE A 304 -18.55 22.44 18.91
CA ILE A 304 -17.87 22.02 20.14
C ILE A 304 -17.50 23.24 20.99
N ILE A 305 -16.97 24.30 20.36
CA ILE A 305 -16.60 25.54 21.07
C ILE A 305 -17.81 26.15 21.78
N ALA A 306 -18.94 26.26 21.07
CA ALA A 306 -20.16 26.83 21.64
C ALA A 306 -20.69 26.00 22.82
N ILE A 307 -20.71 24.66 22.69
CA ILE A 307 -21.20 23.76 23.73
C ILE A 307 -20.31 23.83 24.98
N ALA A 308 -18.99 23.75 24.83
CA ALA A 308 -18.06 23.78 25.95
C ALA A 308 -18.03 25.17 26.64
N CYS A 309 -18.05 26.27 25.87
CA CYS A 309 -18.19 27.61 26.45
C CYS A 309 -19.51 27.77 27.22
N SER A 310 -20.62 27.27 26.68
CA SER A 310 -21.91 27.30 27.37
C SER A 310 -21.88 26.50 28.67
N ALA A 311 -21.21 25.34 28.66
CA ALA A 311 -21.06 24.47 29.82
C ALA A 311 -20.31 25.13 30.99
N ILE A 312 -19.23 25.88 30.69
CA ILE A 312 -18.49 26.66 31.70
C ILE A 312 -19.34 27.83 32.23
N ILE A 313 -19.95 28.61 31.34
CA ILE A 313 -20.70 29.83 31.71
C ILE A 313 -21.92 29.48 32.58
N THR A 314 -22.60 28.39 32.26
CA THR A 314 -23.78 27.94 33.00
C THR A 314 -23.44 27.23 34.33
N VAL A 315 -22.15 27.09 34.66
CA VAL A 315 -21.63 26.40 35.86
C VAL A 315 -22.42 25.11 36.10
N LEU A 316 -22.39 24.19 35.14
CA LEU A 316 -23.09 22.90 35.23
C LEU A 316 -22.65 22.17 36.52
N GLY A 317 -23.57 22.08 37.49
CA GLY A 317 -23.28 21.66 38.88
C GLY A 317 -23.72 22.68 39.94
N GLY A 318 -24.10 23.89 39.53
CA GLY A 318 -24.61 24.95 40.39
C GLY A 318 -23.50 25.75 41.09
N ASN A 319 -23.87 26.95 41.55
CA ASN A 319 -22.98 27.88 42.24
C ASN A 319 -23.41 28.03 43.71
N ASN A 320 -22.46 28.10 44.63
CA ASN A 320 -22.75 28.46 46.01
C ASN A 320 -23.15 29.93 46.08
N GLY A 321 -24.39 30.22 46.48
CA GLY A 321 -24.94 31.59 46.55
C GLY A 321 -24.12 32.56 47.41
N ASP A 322 -23.39 32.06 48.40
CA ASP A 322 -22.63 32.88 49.35
C ASP A 322 -21.19 33.16 48.90
N THR A 323 -20.59 32.29 48.08
CA THR A 323 -19.16 32.38 47.70
C THR A 323 -18.93 32.57 46.21
N GLY A 324 -19.96 32.38 45.37
CA GLY A 324 -19.83 32.46 43.92
C GLY A 324 -18.96 31.35 43.30
N LYS A 325 -18.57 30.34 44.09
CA LYS A 325 -17.80 29.17 43.65
C LYS A 325 -18.69 27.94 43.36
N ALA A 326 -18.29 27.14 42.38
CA ALA A 326 -19.01 25.92 42.00
C ALA A 326 -19.20 24.97 43.20
N ILE A 327 -20.42 24.47 43.37
CA ILE A 327 -20.81 23.63 44.53
C ILE A 327 -19.92 22.37 44.65
N TYR A 328 -19.45 21.87 43.51
CA TYR A 328 -18.66 20.65 43.41
C TYR A 328 -17.15 20.87 43.17
N GLU A 329 -16.62 22.05 43.47
CA GLU A 329 -15.20 22.45 43.23
C GLU A 329 -14.17 21.38 43.64
N LYS A 330 -14.41 20.67 44.75
CA LYS A 330 -13.48 19.66 45.30
C LYS A 330 -13.73 18.23 44.81
N LYS A 331 -14.78 17.96 44.05
CA LYS A 331 -15.08 16.61 43.57
C LYS A 331 -14.19 16.26 42.37
N PRO A 332 -13.61 15.05 42.31
CA PRO A 332 -12.71 14.66 41.22
C PRO A 332 -13.40 14.72 39.85
N SER A 333 -14.69 14.35 39.76
CA SER A 333 -15.48 14.44 38.53
C SER A 333 -15.60 15.87 37.99
N TYR A 334 -15.67 16.88 38.87
CA TYR A 334 -15.77 18.29 38.48
C TYR A 334 -14.44 18.82 37.93
N ILE A 335 -13.32 18.41 38.55
CA ILE A 335 -11.98 18.73 38.05
C ILE A 335 -11.75 18.08 36.68
N ILE A 336 -12.14 16.82 36.51
CA ILE A 336 -12.07 16.10 35.23
C ILE A 336 -12.90 16.82 34.16
N PHE A 337 -14.12 17.24 34.50
CA PHE A 337 -14.97 18.04 33.61
C PHE A 337 -14.25 19.31 33.16
N LEU A 338 -13.76 20.13 34.10
CA LEU A 338 -13.15 21.42 33.77
C LEU A 338 -11.90 21.26 32.89
N VAL A 339 -11.06 20.27 33.17
CA VAL A 339 -9.85 19.98 32.37
C VAL A 339 -10.22 19.51 30.96
N LEU A 340 -11.16 18.57 30.83
CA LEU A 340 -11.55 18.02 29.53
C LEU A 340 -12.35 19.01 28.69
N ASP A 341 -13.17 19.85 29.33
CA ASP A 341 -13.90 20.91 28.66
C ASP A 341 -12.93 21.95 28.07
N ALA A 342 -11.98 22.43 28.87
CA ALA A 342 -10.90 23.31 28.39
C ALA A 342 -10.06 22.65 27.29
N LEU A 343 -9.70 21.37 27.45
CA LEU A 343 -8.98 20.62 26.42
C LEU A 343 -9.78 20.55 25.11
N SER A 344 -11.09 20.30 25.20
CA SER A 344 -11.97 20.24 24.02
C SER A 344 -12.05 21.59 23.31
N LEU A 345 -12.11 22.71 24.06
CA LEU A 345 -12.09 24.07 23.52
C LEU A 345 -10.80 24.37 22.77
N PHE A 346 -9.65 24.22 23.42
CA PHE A 346 -8.36 24.55 22.78
C PHE A 346 -8.07 23.67 21.58
N THR A 347 -8.35 22.37 21.67
CA THR A 347 -8.17 21.45 20.53
C THR A 347 -9.15 21.76 19.40
N SER A 348 -10.40 22.13 19.70
CA SER A 348 -11.37 22.53 18.68
C SER A 348 -10.97 23.82 17.97
N THR A 349 -10.56 24.86 18.70
CA THR A 349 -10.06 26.11 18.11
C THR A 349 -8.82 25.86 17.26
N THR A 350 -7.93 24.98 17.72
CA THR A 350 -6.76 24.58 16.92
C THR A 350 -7.20 23.90 15.63
N SER A 351 -8.12 22.94 15.69
CA SER A 351 -8.65 22.26 14.50
C SER A 351 -9.28 23.24 13.50
N LEU A 352 -10.06 24.22 13.99
CA LEU A 352 -10.63 25.25 13.13
C LEU A 352 -9.58 26.03 12.33
N LEU A 353 -8.45 26.37 12.95
CA LEU A 353 -7.33 27.04 12.26
C LEU A 353 -6.64 26.14 11.24
N TRP A 354 -6.53 24.83 11.52
CA TRP A 354 -5.96 23.86 10.58
C TRP A 354 -6.87 23.66 9.37
N PHE A 355 -8.18 23.51 9.54
CA PHE A 355 -9.12 23.44 8.42
C PHE A 355 -9.11 24.72 7.59
N LEU A 356 -9.07 25.90 8.24
CA LEU A 356 -8.92 27.17 7.53
C LEU A 356 -7.62 27.21 6.71
N SER A 357 -6.54 26.64 7.24
CA SER A 357 -5.26 26.51 6.51
C SER A 357 -5.34 25.58 5.30
N ILE A 358 -6.22 24.55 5.33
CA ILE A 358 -6.51 23.68 4.19
C ILE A 358 -7.34 24.43 3.15
N LEU A 359 -8.37 25.17 3.57
CA LEU A 359 -9.26 25.91 2.67
C LEU A 359 -8.56 27.08 1.95
N THR A 360 -7.57 27.69 2.60
CA THR A 360 -6.78 28.82 2.07
C THR A 360 -5.48 28.40 1.36
N ALA A 361 -5.21 27.11 1.23
CA ALA A 361 -4.02 26.61 0.54
C ALA A 361 -4.07 26.92 -0.97
N ARG A 362 -2.89 27.01 -1.61
CA ARG A 362 -2.75 27.30 -3.05
C ARG A 362 -2.98 26.10 -3.97
N TYR A 363 -3.12 24.88 -3.41
CA TYR A 363 -3.33 23.62 -4.13
C TYR A 363 -2.41 23.41 -5.35
N ALA A 364 -1.11 23.74 -5.20
CA ALA A 364 -0.12 23.43 -6.23
C ALA A 364 0.08 21.91 -6.34
N ASP A 365 0.53 21.41 -7.50
CA ASP A 365 0.73 19.97 -7.73
C ASP A 365 1.56 19.34 -6.60
N GLU A 366 2.70 19.93 -6.27
CA GLU A 366 3.63 19.49 -5.21
C GLU A 366 3.01 19.41 -3.81
N ASP A 367 2.00 20.24 -3.53
CA ASP A 367 1.35 20.27 -2.22
C ASP A 367 0.53 18.97 -1.96
N PHE A 368 0.12 18.24 -3.01
CA PHE A 368 -0.64 16.99 -2.90
C PHE A 368 0.17 15.80 -2.38
N LEU A 369 1.51 15.85 -2.42
CA LEU A 369 2.35 14.75 -1.95
C LEU A 369 2.29 14.55 -0.45
N TYR A 370 2.52 15.63 0.29
CA TYR A 370 2.78 15.54 1.71
C TYR A 370 2.10 16.65 2.48
N LYS A 371 2.16 17.89 1.98
CA LYS A 371 1.71 19.06 2.73
C LYS A 371 0.20 19.07 2.96
N LEU A 372 -0.61 18.83 1.93
CA LEU A 372 -2.08 18.79 2.05
C LEU A 372 -2.56 17.54 2.82
N PRO A 373 -2.16 16.30 2.47
CA PRO A 373 -2.58 15.12 3.22
C PRO A 373 -2.15 15.17 4.69
N LYS A 374 -0.93 15.64 5.00
CA LYS A 374 -0.47 15.79 6.38
C LYS A 374 -1.33 16.76 7.17
N ARG A 375 -1.68 17.91 6.60
CA ARG A 375 -2.56 18.89 7.27
C ARG A 375 -3.90 18.25 7.60
N LEU A 376 -4.51 17.56 6.64
CA LEU A 376 -5.78 16.87 6.85
C LEU A 376 -5.68 15.77 7.94
N ILE A 377 -4.63 14.94 7.91
CA ILE A 377 -4.43 13.87 8.89
C ILE A 377 -4.28 14.45 10.31
N VAL A 378 -3.39 15.44 10.48
CA VAL A 378 -3.15 16.07 11.79
C VAL A 378 -4.43 16.68 12.32
N ASP A 379 -5.19 17.35 11.47
CA ASP A 379 -6.42 18.03 11.86
C ASP A 379 -7.54 17.05 12.25
N LEU A 380 -7.73 15.97 11.47
CA LEU A 380 -8.68 14.90 11.83
C LEU A 380 -8.35 14.27 13.20
N ILE A 381 -7.07 14.12 13.54
CA ILE A 381 -6.64 13.62 14.86
C ILE A 381 -6.98 14.64 15.95
N ILE A 382 -6.69 15.93 15.74
CA ILE A 382 -6.99 16.99 16.71
C ILE A 382 -8.51 17.10 16.92
N LEU A 383 -9.31 17.08 15.86
CA LEU A 383 -10.77 17.10 15.93
C LEU A 383 -11.32 15.89 16.68
N PHE A 384 -10.79 14.70 16.43
CA PHE A 384 -11.19 13.49 17.15
C PHE A 384 -10.92 13.59 18.65
N MET A 385 -9.74 14.10 19.02
CA MET A 385 -9.40 14.36 20.43
C MET A 385 -10.37 15.36 21.06
N SER A 386 -10.76 16.41 20.33
CA SER A 386 -11.73 17.41 20.79
C SER A 386 -13.12 16.82 21.04
N VAL A 387 -13.66 16.07 20.07
CA VAL A 387 -14.95 15.38 20.20
C VAL A 387 -14.94 14.41 21.39
N THR A 388 -13.88 13.61 21.51
CA THR A 388 -13.75 12.63 22.59
C THR A 388 -13.67 13.32 23.95
N ALA A 389 -12.87 14.39 24.08
CA ALA A 389 -12.77 15.17 25.31
C ALA A 389 -14.13 15.78 25.70
N MET A 390 -14.86 16.35 24.76
CA MET A 390 -16.19 16.93 24.99
C MET A 390 -17.22 15.88 25.43
N LEU A 391 -17.24 14.69 24.81
CA LEU A 391 -18.13 13.61 25.22
C LEU A 391 -17.83 13.12 26.65
N ILE A 392 -16.55 12.97 27.01
CA ILE A 392 -16.15 12.58 28.37
C ILE A 392 -16.47 13.69 29.38
N ALA A 393 -16.26 14.97 29.03
CA ALA A 393 -16.63 16.11 29.87
C ALA A 393 -18.14 16.13 30.15
N PHE A 394 -18.96 15.95 29.12
CA PHE A 394 -20.41 15.84 29.25
C PHE A 394 -20.82 14.64 30.13
N SER A 395 -20.14 13.51 29.98
CA SER A 395 -20.35 12.32 30.84
C SER A 395 -20.08 12.63 32.31
N ALA A 396 -19.01 13.36 32.60
CA ALA A 396 -18.64 13.76 33.96
C ALA A 396 -19.70 14.68 34.57
N VAL A 397 -20.27 15.61 33.79
CA VAL A 397 -21.38 16.47 34.24
C VAL A 397 -22.63 15.64 34.53
N LEU A 398 -23.05 14.75 33.62
CA LEU A 398 -24.20 13.88 33.85
C LEU A 398 -24.04 13.01 35.09
N TYR A 399 -22.81 12.53 35.33
CA TYR A 399 -22.50 11.77 36.54
C TYR A 399 -22.61 12.61 37.81
N ILE A 400 -22.15 13.88 37.79
CA ILE A 400 -22.32 14.79 38.93
C ILE A 400 -23.81 15.08 39.20
N MET A 401 -24.60 15.28 38.15
CA MET A 401 -26.01 15.65 38.27
C MET A 401 -26.92 14.49 38.70
N PHE A 402 -26.70 13.29 38.15
CA PHE A 402 -27.61 12.15 38.31
C PHE A 402 -26.98 10.89 38.90
N GLY A 403 -25.65 10.76 38.84
CA GLY A 403 -24.94 9.49 39.03
C GLY A 403 -24.40 9.22 40.45
N GLN A 404 -24.58 10.13 41.39
CA GLN A 404 -23.96 10.02 42.72
C GLN A 404 -24.48 8.81 43.54
N GLU A 405 -25.70 8.33 43.29
CA GLU A 405 -26.36 7.34 44.14
C GLU A 405 -26.68 5.99 43.45
N ASN A 406 -26.54 5.88 42.14
CA ASN A 406 -26.98 4.68 41.41
C ASN A 406 -25.98 4.21 40.33
N TRP A 407 -25.42 3.03 40.53
CA TRP A 407 -24.44 2.42 39.61
C TRP A 407 -25.01 2.14 38.21
N TRP A 408 -26.32 1.91 38.09
CA TRP A 408 -26.99 1.73 36.79
C TRP A 408 -26.89 2.98 35.91
N ILE A 409 -26.94 4.18 36.50
CA ILE A 409 -26.83 5.45 35.76
C ILE A 409 -25.43 5.61 35.18
N LEU A 410 -24.40 5.23 35.94
CA LEU A 410 -23.00 5.22 35.45
C LEU A 410 -22.84 4.27 34.26
N LEU A 411 -23.45 3.08 34.33
CA LEU A 411 -23.42 2.12 33.22
C LEU A 411 -24.08 2.68 31.96
N VAL A 412 -25.26 3.30 32.09
CA VAL A 412 -25.97 3.93 30.96
C VAL A 412 -25.15 5.07 30.34
N ILE A 413 -24.54 5.95 31.14
CA ILE A 413 -23.67 7.03 30.67
C ILE A 413 -22.46 6.45 29.92
N GLY A 414 -21.81 5.43 30.49
CA GLY A 414 -20.66 4.77 29.85
C GLY A 414 -21.02 4.14 28.50
N VAL A 415 -22.12 3.40 28.42
CA VAL A 415 -22.56 2.79 27.15
C VAL A 415 -22.92 3.86 26.11
N THR A 416 -23.66 4.89 26.53
CA THR A 416 -24.12 5.97 25.63
C THR A 416 -22.95 6.80 25.09
N THR A 417 -21.83 6.88 25.80
CA THR A 417 -20.65 7.67 25.41
C THR A 417 -19.67 6.88 24.56
N LEU A 418 -19.54 5.58 24.82
CA LEU A 418 -18.74 4.67 23.99
C LEU A 418 -19.35 4.47 22.59
N LEU A 419 -20.68 4.51 22.46
CA LEU A 419 -21.36 4.33 21.17
C LEU A 419 -20.94 5.37 20.10
N PRO A 420 -21.03 6.69 20.33
CA PRO A 420 -20.60 7.69 19.36
C PRO A 420 -19.09 7.68 19.11
N ILE A 421 -18.28 7.43 20.15
CA ILE A 421 -16.81 7.31 20.00
C ILE A 421 -16.48 6.12 19.08
N SER A 422 -17.07 4.96 19.34
CA SER A 422 -16.87 3.76 18.51
C SER A 422 -17.36 3.99 17.09
N SER A 423 -18.52 4.64 16.91
CA SER A 423 -19.06 4.98 15.59
C SER A 423 -18.09 5.87 14.81
N PHE A 424 -17.59 6.94 15.44
CA PHE A 424 -16.62 7.84 14.83
C PHE A 424 -15.34 7.10 14.42
N VAL A 425 -14.79 6.27 15.30
CA VAL A 425 -13.61 5.44 14.98
C VAL A 425 -13.91 4.53 13.79
N THR A 426 -15.03 3.82 13.77
CA THR A 426 -15.34 2.90 12.66
C THR A 426 -15.51 3.60 11.30
N LEU A 427 -16.05 4.82 11.27
CA LEU A 427 -16.30 5.55 10.04
C LEU A 427 -15.08 6.35 9.55
N GLN A 428 -14.29 6.91 10.47
CA GLN A 428 -13.18 7.82 10.14
C GLN A 428 -11.85 7.10 10.01
N LEU A 429 -11.66 5.99 10.72
CA LEU A 429 -10.41 5.23 10.69
C LEU A 429 -10.05 4.70 9.29
N PRO A 430 -10.99 4.22 8.45
CA PRO A 430 -10.64 3.83 7.08
C PRO A 430 -10.04 4.97 6.27
N LEU A 431 -10.64 6.16 6.33
CA LEU A 431 -10.15 7.36 5.64
C LEU A 431 -8.76 7.77 6.14
N LEU A 432 -8.58 7.79 7.46
CA LEU A 432 -7.33 8.16 8.11
C LEU A 432 -6.21 7.14 7.82
N VAL A 433 -6.54 5.85 7.81
CA VAL A 433 -5.60 4.78 7.43
C VAL A 433 -5.21 4.90 5.96
N ASP A 434 -6.16 5.13 5.05
CA ASP A 434 -5.86 5.31 3.63
C ASP A 434 -4.96 6.53 3.39
N LEU A 435 -5.23 7.67 4.05
CA LEU A 435 -4.40 8.87 3.99
C LEU A 435 -3.01 8.66 4.58
N ILE A 436 -2.89 8.02 5.75
CA ILE A 436 -1.59 7.72 6.38
C ILE A 436 -0.80 6.74 5.53
N TYR A 437 -1.43 5.66 5.05
CA TYR A 437 -0.78 4.67 4.22
C TYR A 437 -0.33 5.27 2.88
N SER A 438 -1.12 6.16 2.28
CA SER A 438 -0.72 6.88 1.08
C SER A 438 0.44 7.86 1.35
N THR A 439 0.41 8.60 2.46
CA THR A 439 1.38 9.69 2.74
C THR A 439 2.68 9.24 3.39
N TYR A 440 2.59 8.25 4.28
CA TYR A 440 3.70 7.76 5.12
C TYR A 440 3.97 6.27 4.91
N GLY A 441 3.09 5.57 4.17
CA GLY A 441 3.33 4.17 3.85
C GLY A 441 4.64 4.02 3.11
N ARG A 442 5.23 2.82 3.25
CA ARG A 442 6.51 2.54 2.61
C ARG A 442 6.32 2.70 1.11
N GLY A 443 7.12 3.57 0.51
CA GLY A 443 7.12 3.77 -0.94
C GLY A 443 7.13 2.42 -1.62
N VAL A 444 6.23 2.23 -2.60
CA VAL A 444 6.12 0.95 -3.32
C VAL A 444 7.41 0.62 -4.09
N PHE A 445 8.33 1.59 -4.15
CA PHE A 445 9.57 1.59 -4.89
C PHE A 445 10.75 1.05 -4.07
N GLY A 446 11.54 0.15 -4.67
CA GLY A 446 12.70 -0.49 -4.07
C GLY A 446 12.75 -2.01 -4.23
N LYS A 447 13.86 -2.62 -3.82
CA LYS A 447 14.11 -4.06 -3.99
C LYS A 447 13.09 -4.92 -3.26
N ARG A 448 12.62 -5.99 -3.91
CA ARG A 448 11.65 -6.96 -3.36
C ARG A 448 12.18 -7.72 -2.15
N SER A 449 13.50 -7.91 -2.01
CA SER A 449 14.11 -8.49 -0.80
C SER A 449 13.96 -7.59 0.43
N GLU A 450 14.13 -6.27 0.25
CA GLU A 450 13.97 -5.26 1.31
C GLU A 450 12.48 -5.05 1.67
N ARG A 451 11.57 -5.31 0.72
CA ARG A 451 10.12 -5.33 0.94
C ARG A 451 9.61 -6.61 1.65
N ARG A 452 10.23 -7.78 1.42
CA ARG A 452 9.82 -9.08 2.01
C ARG A 452 10.22 -9.29 3.48
N ILE A 453 11.29 -8.66 3.95
CA ILE A 453 11.80 -8.85 5.33
C ILE A 453 10.92 -8.14 6.38
N THR A 454 10.05 -7.22 5.95
CA THR A 454 9.25 -6.36 6.83
C THR A 454 7.73 -6.51 6.64
N SER A 455 7.28 -7.55 5.93
CA SER A 455 5.87 -7.94 5.76
C SER A 455 5.59 -9.25 6.50
#